data_AF-A0A7I7RVP1-F1
#
_entry.id   AF-A0A7I7RVP1-F1
#
_cell.length_a   1.000
_cell.length_b   1.000
_cell.length_c   1.000
_cell.angle_alpha   90.00
_cell.angle_beta   90.00
_cell.angle_gamma   90.00
#
_symmetry.space_group_name_H-M   'P 1'
#
loop_
_entity.id
_entity.type
_entity.pdbx_description
1 polymer ?
#
loop_
_entity_poly.entity_id
_entity_poly.type
_entity_poly.pdbx_seq_one_letter_code
_entity_poly.pdbx_strand_id
1 'polypeptide(L)' 'MTNLNPALDLPRVDLGAAAASAAVAGRLAAVTMLALIAYYFVGFDQGAVSVFGADTHVHEFLHDARHLLGFPCH' A
#
# COMPACT_ATOMS: atom_id res chain seq x y z
N MET A 1 15.66 35.45 43.88
CA MET A 1 16.59 34.44 43.33
C MET A 1 15.99 33.07 43.62
N THR A 2 15.01 32.64 42.82
CA THR A 2 14.33 31.35 43.04
C THR A 2 15.18 30.27 42.39
N ASN A 3 15.95 29.54 43.20
CA ASN A 3 16.72 28.39 42.76
C ASN A 3 15.75 27.24 42.48
N LEU A 4 15.44 26.98 41.20
CA LEU A 4 14.84 25.71 40.78
C LEU A 4 15.93 24.61 40.89
N ASN A 5 15.60 23.52 41.57
CA ASN A 5 16.50 22.39 41.80
C ASN A 5 16.92 21.76 40.45
N PRO A 6 18.23 21.65 40.13
CA PRO A 6 18.71 21.09 38.86
C PRO A 6 18.38 19.60 38.68
N ALA A 7 17.90 18.91 39.72
CA ALA A 7 17.47 17.51 39.65
C ALA A 7 16.15 17.29 38.87
N LEU A 8 15.45 18.36 38.44
CA LEU A 8 14.18 18.29 37.70
C LEU A 8 14.28 18.64 36.21
N ASP A 9 15.50 18.70 35.65
CA ASP A 9 15.71 18.90 34.21
C ASP A 9 15.47 17.62 33.41
N LEU A 10 14.23 17.12 33.48
CA LEU A 10 13.78 15.97 32.70
C LEU A 10 13.45 16.42 31.27
N PRO A 11 13.83 15.65 30.25
CA PRO A 11 13.46 15.94 28.87
C PRO A 11 11.93 16.07 28.76
N ARG A 12 11.44 17.26 28.45
CA ARG A 12 10.01 17.47 28.21
C ARG A 12 9.67 16.94 26.83
N VAL A 13 8.89 15.86 26.77
CA VAL A 13 8.32 15.36 25.51
C VAL A 13 7.28 16.36 25.04
N ASP A 14 7.47 16.91 23.84
CA ASP A 14 6.46 17.73 23.18
C ASP A 14 5.36 16.83 22.62
N LEU A 15 4.28 16.69 23.40
CA LEU A 15 3.10 15.92 23.04
C LEU A 15 2.39 16.49 21.80
N GLY A 16 2.50 17.79 21.55
CA GLY A 16 1.90 18.45 20.38
C GLY A 16 2.66 18.10 19.11
N ALA A 17 3.99 18.17 19.14
CA ALA A 17 4.84 17.73 18.04
C ALA A 17 4.68 16.22 17.77
N ALA A 18 4.61 15.40 18.83
CA ALA A 18 4.34 13.97 18.72
C ALA A 18 2.97 13.70 18.07
N ALA A 19 1.91 14.37 18.52
CA ALA A 19 0.57 14.23 17.95
C ALA A 19 0.50 14.68 16.48
N ALA A 20 1.18 15.79 16.13
CA ALA A 20 1.27 16.26 14.76
C ALA A 20 1.96 15.24 13.85
N SER A 21 3.07 14.65 14.29
CA SER A 21 3.78 13.61 13.53
C SER A 21 2.93 12.34 13.34
N ALA A 22 2.22 11.92 14.38
CA ALA A 22 1.29 10.79 14.31
C ALA A 22 0.12 11.06 13.34
N ALA A 23 -0.39 12.30 13.31
CA ALA A 23 -1.44 12.70 12.37
C ALA A 23 -0.97 12.71 10.91
N VAL A 24 0.29 13.07 10.64
CA VAL A 24 0.88 12.96 9.30
C VAL A 24 1.05 11.50 8.90
N ALA A 25 1.62 10.68 9.77
CA ALA A 25 1.76 9.24 9.53
C ALA A 25 0.40 8.57 9.27
N GLY A 26 -0.62 8.91 10.07
CA GLY A 26 -1.99 8.41 9.90
C GLY A 26 -2.60 8.81 8.55
N ARG A 27 -2.39 10.05 8.10
CA ARG A 27 -2.84 10.49 6.78
C ARG A 27 -2.15 9.74 5.65
N LEU A 28 -0.82 9.59 5.73
CA LEU A 28 -0.07 8.82 4.72
C LEU A 28 -0.55 7.38 4.66
N ALA A 29 -0.74 6.74 5.82
CA ALA A 29 -1.24 5.37 5.88
C ALA A 29 -2.64 5.25 5.27
N ALA A 30 -3.55 6.17 5.59
CA ALA A 30 -4.91 6.17 5.05
C ALA A 30 -4.92 6.35 3.53
N VAL A 31 -4.19 7.33 3.00
CA VAL A 31 -4.10 7.56 1.54
C VAL A 31 -3.45 6.39 0.83
N THR A 32 -2.38 5.83 1.40
CA THR A 32 -1.71 4.65 0.83
C THR A 32 -2.66 3.45 0.78
N MET A 33 -3.40 3.20 1.86
CA MET A 33 -4.36 2.11 1.92
C MET A 33 -5.48 2.29 0.87
N LEU A 34 -6.02 3.50 0.74
CA LEU A 34 -7.01 3.82 -0.28
C LEU A 34 -6.46 3.61 -1.70
N ALA A 35 -5.22 4.01 -1.96
CA ALA A 35 -4.57 3.80 -3.25
C ALA A 35 -4.39 2.31 -3.56
N LEU A 36 -3.99 1.50 -2.58
CA LEU A 36 -3.84 0.05 -2.75
C LEU A 36 -5.19 -0.64 -3.01
N ILE A 37 -6.25 -0.22 -2.33
CA ILE A 37 -7.62 -0.72 -2.57
C ILE A 37 -8.05 -0.40 -4.00
N ALA A 38 -7.86 0.85 -4.45
CA ALA A 38 -8.19 1.24 -5.82
C ALA A 38 -7.38 0.44 -6.85
N TYR A 39 -6.08 0.27 -6.62
CA TYR A 39 -5.20 -0.53 -7.47
C TYR A 39 -5.65 -1.99 -7.56
N TYR A 40 -6.04 -2.59 -6.43
CA TYR A 40 -6.59 -3.94 -6.40
C TYR A 40 -7.83 -4.09 -7.29
N PHE A 41 -8.78 -3.14 -7.24
CA PHE A 41 -9.98 -3.20 -8.07
C PHE A 41 -9.67 -3.04 -9.55
N VAL A 42 -8.73 -2.18 -9.93
CA VAL A 42 -8.28 -2.06 -11.32
C VAL A 42 -7.64 -3.37 -11.78
N GLY A 43 -6.77 -3.98 -10.97
CA GLY A 43 -6.17 -5.27 -11.30
C GLY A 43 -7.21 -6.39 -11.41
N PHE A 44 -8.22 -6.40 -10.54
CA PHE A 44 -9.31 -7.36 -10.57
C PHE A 44 -10.15 -7.25 -11.86
N ASP A 45 -10.51 -6.04 -12.27
CA ASP A 45 -11.28 -5.78 -13.50
C ASP A 45 -10.51 -6.21 -14.76
N GLN A 46 -9.19 -5.99 -14.76
CA GLN A 46 -8.30 -6.34 -15.87
C GLN A 46 -7.86 -7.81 -15.85
N GLY A 47 -8.36 -8.64 -14.92
CA GLY A 47 -8.04 -10.07 -14.84
C GLY A 47 -6.70 -10.40 -14.20
N ALA A 48 -5.97 -9.42 -13.64
CA ALA A 48 -4.69 -9.62 -12.97
C ALA A 48 -4.82 -10.32 -11.60
N VAL A 49 -6.02 -10.45 -11.05
CA VAL A 49 -6.31 -11.28 -9.87
C VAL A 49 -7.74 -11.78 -9.96
N SER A 50 -7.97 -13.07 -9.69
CA SER A 50 -9.31 -13.67 -9.66
C SER A 50 -9.59 -14.31 -8.31
N VAL A 51 -10.65 -13.85 -7.63
CA VAL A 51 -11.09 -14.43 -6.34
C VAL A 51 -11.78 -15.79 -6.53
N PHE A 52 -12.36 -16.03 -7.72
CA PHE A 52 -13.13 -17.24 -8.04
C PHE A 52 -12.45 -18.15 -9.07
N GLY A 53 -11.14 -17.97 -9.30
CA GLY A 53 -10.31 -18.92 -10.06
C GLY A 53 -10.34 -18.79 -11.59
N ALA A 54 -10.96 -17.74 -12.13
CA ALA A 54 -10.89 -17.38 -13.55
C ALA A 54 -9.73 -16.38 -13.78
N ASP A 55 -8.50 -16.81 -13.52
CA ASP A 55 -7.29 -16.00 -13.72
C ASP A 55 -6.85 -16.04 -15.20
N THR A 56 -6.54 -14.89 -15.80
CA THR A 56 -6.19 -14.79 -17.23
C THR A 56 -4.73 -15.04 -17.53
N HIS A 57 -3.82 -15.06 -16.54
CA HIS A 57 -2.39 -15.22 -16.81
C HIS A 57 -2.09 -16.55 -17.49
N VAL A 58 -2.75 -17.63 -17.07
CA VAL A 58 -2.59 -18.95 -17.71
C VAL A 58 -3.16 -18.93 -19.13
N HIS A 59 -4.31 -18.28 -19.31
CA HIS A 59 -4.96 -18.16 -20.62
C HIS A 59 -4.06 -17.41 -21.61
N GLU A 60 -3.54 -16.24 -21.22
CA GLU A 60 -2.67 -15.41 -22.04
C GLU A 60 -1.29 -16.03 -22.25
N PHE A 61 -0.70 -16.66 -21.21
CA PHE A 61 0.56 -17.37 -21.36
C PHE A 61 0.48 -18.49 -22.40
N LEU A 62 -0.59 -19.31 -22.36
CA LEU A 62 -0.80 -20.33 -23.38
C LEU A 62 -1.15 -19.72 -24.74
N HIS A 63 -1.90 -18.62 -24.75
CA HIS A 63 -2.23 -17.88 -25.96
C HIS A 63 -0.96 -17.35 -26.67
N ASP A 64 0.01 -16.86 -25.92
CA ASP A 64 1.28 -16.37 -26.44
C ASP A 64 2.22 -17.52 -26.85
N ALA A 65 2.27 -18.59 -26.06
CA ALA A 65 3.06 -19.78 -26.41
C ALA A 65 2.57 -20.43 -27.71
N ARG A 66 1.25 -20.50 -27.94
CA ARG A 66 0.71 -21.03 -29.21
C ARG A 66 1.09 -20.16 -30.39
N HIS A 67 1.06 -18.83 -30.22
CA HIS A 67 1.49 -17.90 -31.26
C HIS A 67 2.99 -18.05 -31.56
N LEU A 68 3.82 -18.16 -30.52
CA LEU A 68 5.27 -18.36 -30.66
C LEU A 68 5.59 -19.66 -31.42
N LEU A 69 4.83 -20.72 -31.17
CA LEU A 69 4.99 -22.02 -31.82
C LEU A 69 4.26 -22.13 -33.18
N GLY A 70 3.59 -21.06 -33.64
CA GLY A 70 2.93 -20.98 -34.94
C GLY A 70 1.60 -21.73 -35.02
N PHE A 71 1.01 -22.11 -33.88
CA PHE A 71 -0.33 -22.69 -33.85
C PHE A 71 -1.40 -21.59 -34.06
N PRO A 72 -2.44 -21.84 -34.86
CA PRO A 72 -3.48 -20.85 -35.15
C PRO A 72 -4.33 -20.50 -33.92
N CYS A 73 -4.82 -19.25 -33.89
CA CYS A 73 -5.79 -18.73 -32.93
C CYS A 73 -7.18 -18.54 -33.58
N HIS A 74 -8.25 -18.66 -32.79
CA HIS A 74 -9.62 -18.25 -33.15
C HIS A 74 -9.92 -16.92 -32.46
#